data_AF-A0A093Z7Q7-F1
#
_entry.id   AF-A0A093Z7Q7-F1
#
_cell.length_a   1.000
_cell.length_b   1.000
_cell.length_c   1.000
_cell.angle_alpha   90.00
_cell.angle_beta   90.00
_cell.angle_gamma   90.00
#
_symmetry.space_group_name_H-M   'P 1'
#
loop_
_entity.id
_entity.type
_entity.pdbx_description
1 polymer ?
#
loop_
_entity_poly.entity_id
_entity_poly.type
_entity_poly.pdbx_seq_one_letter_code
_entity_poly.pdbx_strand_id
1 'polypeptide(L)'
;MSSPSDNEESSQDGIDAIDHVRRAEEILAAVRPAIKHMLFFMLISIQSKRKKEAKLKAIEKEYRQRVGKAHTSFQNFFDAHKAKVLEAQEAHFRRLNRALHKRQNTEIDIWKQLKAIEKSRRALANLVVEVYNARLETTAEISTTGRVPEKTPKLRRPEEKLPTDIPLDIAIHTLLYLLTGHFWV
;
A
#
# COMPACT_ATOMS: atom_id res chain seq x y z
N MET A 1 22.31 77.95 106.47
CA MET A 1 21.98 76.72 105.73
C MET A 1 21.25 77.11 104.45
N SER A 2 21.44 76.31 103.40
CA SER A 2 20.82 76.37 102.07
C SER A 2 21.57 77.17 101.00
N SER A 3 22.24 76.44 100.11
CA SER A 3 22.37 76.78 98.69
C SER A 3 22.37 75.47 97.88
N PRO A 4 21.55 75.36 96.83
CA PRO A 4 21.39 74.17 96.02
C PRO A 4 22.53 74.09 94.99
N SER A 5 23.07 72.88 94.78
CA SER A 5 23.98 72.61 93.67
C SER A 5 23.21 71.84 92.63
N ASP A 6 22.72 72.55 91.62
CA ASP A 6 22.21 71.96 90.38
C ASP A 6 23.37 71.24 89.68
N ASN A 7 23.47 69.93 89.91
CA ASN A 7 24.22 69.06 89.00
C ASN A 7 23.31 68.79 87.80
N GLU A 8 23.40 69.66 86.79
CA GLU A 8 23.07 69.27 85.41
C GLU A 8 24.09 68.21 84.97
N GLU A 9 23.79 66.95 85.30
CA GLU A 9 24.42 65.80 84.68
C GLU A 9 23.91 65.73 83.23
N SER A 10 24.55 66.51 82.36
CA SER A 10 24.35 66.46 80.91
C SER A 10 24.73 65.06 80.42
N SER A 11 23.73 64.17 80.31
CA SER A 11 23.87 62.77 79.91
C SER A 11 24.64 62.62 78.59
N GLN A 12 25.89 62.17 78.71
CA GLN A 12 26.83 61.95 77.61
C GLN A 12 26.39 60.79 76.69
N ASP A 13 25.50 59.92 77.21
CA ASP A 13 24.92 58.76 76.54
C ASP A 13 23.92 59.16 75.42
N GLY A 14 23.23 60.30 75.60
CA GLY A 14 22.34 60.85 74.58
C GLY A 14 23.08 61.43 73.36
N ILE A 15 24.29 61.96 73.57
CA ILE A 15 25.10 62.58 72.51
C ILE A 15 25.76 61.50 71.63
N ASP A 16 26.24 60.40 72.22
CA ASP A 16 26.85 59.27 71.49
C ASP A 16 25.82 58.52 70.64
N ALA A 17 24.61 58.31 71.16
CA ALA A 17 23.50 57.73 70.40
C ALA A 17 23.10 58.58 69.18
N ILE A 18 23.09 59.92 69.31
CA ILE A 18 22.78 60.84 68.21
C ILE A 18 23.89 60.80 67.13
N ASP A 19 25.16 60.73 67.52
CA ASP A 19 26.28 60.60 66.58
C ASP A 19 26.27 59.25 65.85
N HIS A 20 25.90 58.16 66.53
CA HIS A 20 25.72 56.86 65.89
C HIS A 20 24.59 56.85 64.85
N VAL A 21 23.44 57.48 65.15
CA VAL A 21 22.33 57.61 64.20
C VAL A 21 22.73 58.47 63.00
N ARG A 22 23.38 59.61 63.23
CA ARG A 22 23.87 60.49 62.14
C ARG A 22 24.85 59.76 61.24
N ARG A 23 25.77 58.98 61.82
CA ARG A 23 26.73 58.17 61.06
C ARG A 23 26.04 57.05 60.26
N ALA A 24 25.01 56.42 60.82
CA ALA A 24 24.22 55.43 60.10
C ALA A 24 23.46 56.04 58.92
N GLU A 25 22.91 57.25 59.07
CA GLU A 25 22.25 58.01 58.00
C GLU A 25 23.22 58.45 56.90
N GLU A 26 24.43 58.89 57.26
CA GLU A 26 25.49 59.23 56.32
C GLU A 26 25.95 58.01 55.51
N ILE A 27 26.11 56.85 56.16
CA ILE A 27 26.42 55.58 55.49
C ILE A 27 25.27 55.18 54.55
N LEU A 28 24.02 55.27 55.02
CA LEU A 28 22.85 55.02 54.19
C LEU A 28 22.77 55.98 53.01
N ALA A 29 23.08 57.27 53.19
CA ALA A 29 23.09 58.26 52.13
C ALA A 29 24.21 57.99 51.11
N ALA A 30 25.39 57.55 51.56
CA ALA A 30 26.51 57.20 50.71
C ALA A 30 26.28 55.92 49.89
N VAL A 31 25.59 54.91 50.46
CA VAL A 31 25.35 53.61 49.81
C VAL A 31 24.05 53.58 48.98
N ARG A 32 23.08 54.46 49.28
CA ARG A 32 21.79 54.56 48.57
C ARG A 32 21.91 54.70 47.04
N PRO A 33 22.85 55.50 46.47
CA PRO A 33 23.05 55.55 45.02
C PRO A 33 23.49 54.20 44.43
N ALA A 34 24.40 53.48 45.12
CA ALA A 34 24.89 52.18 44.68
C ALA A 34 23.78 51.12 44.70
N ILE A 35 22.95 51.11 45.75
CA ILE A 35 21.76 50.24 45.83
C ILE A 35 20.78 50.55 44.70
N LYS A 36 20.49 51.84 44.43
CA LYS A 36 19.63 52.25 43.32
C LYS A 36 20.16 51.78 41.97
N HIS A 37 21.46 51.92 41.71
CA HIS A 37 22.09 51.44 40.48
C HIS A 37 22.00 49.92 40.35
N MET A 38 22.29 49.19 41.43
CA MET A 38 22.19 47.72 41.44
C MET A 38 20.77 47.25 41.11
N LEU A 39 19.74 47.86 41.73
CA LEU A 39 18.34 47.55 41.46
C LEU A 39 17.95 47.89 40.01
N PHE A 40 18.43 49.01 39.48
CA PHE A 40 18.19 49.40 38.10
C PHE A 40 18.78 48.39 37.09
N PHE A 41 20.03 47.97 37.28
CA PHE A 41 20.67 46.95 36.44
C PHE A 41 19.98 45.58 36.55
N MET A 42 19.54 45.21 37.76
CA MET A 42 18.78 43.98 37.99
C MET A 42 17.44 44.00 37.23
N LEU A 43 16.72 45.12 37.28
CA LEU A 43 15.45 45.29 36.56
C LEU A 43 15.64 45.19 35.04
N ILE A 44 16.63 45.89 34.47
CA ILE A 44 16.96 45.81 33.03
C ILE A 44 17.30 44.37 32.63
N SER A 45 18.09 43.68 33.45
CA SER A 45 18.48 42.29 33.18
C SER A 45 17.28 41.35 33.18
N ILE A 46 16.37 41.51 34.13
CA ILE A 46 15.12 40.72 34.20
C ILE A 46 14.24 41.00 32.98
N GLN A 47 14.06 42.27 32.60
CA GLN A 47 13.27 42.64 31.43
C GLN A 47 13.88 42.09 30.13
N SER A 48 15.21 42.16 29.98
CA SER A 48 15.93 41.59 28.84
C SER A 48 15.75 40.07 28.74
N LYS A 49 15.86 39.36 29.87
CA LYS A 49 15.60 37.91 29.92
C LYS A 49 14.17 37.57 29.51
N ARG A 50 13.17 38.25 30.08
CA ARG A 50 11.75 38.05 29.74
C ARG A 50 11.49 38.29 28.25
N LYS A 51 12.10 39.32 27.65
CA LYS A 51 11.97 39.61 26.22
C LYS A 51 12.56 38.50 25.35
N LYS A 52 13.71 37.94 25.73
CA LYS A 52 14.32 36.80 25.01
C LYS A 52 13.44 35.55 25.12
N GLU A 53 12.92 35.26 26.31
CA GLU A 53 12.04 34.12 26.55
C GLU A 53 10.73 34.21 25.75
N ALA A 54 10.11 35.40 25.69
CA ALA A 54 8.91 35.63 24.89
C ALA A 54 9.17 35.37 23.39
N LYS A 55 10.31 35.83 22.86
CA LYS A 55 10.71 35.56 21.47
C LYS A 55 10.91 34.06 21.23
N LEU A 56 11.56 33.37 22.16
CA LEU A 56 11.78 31.92 22.05
C LEU A 56 10.45 31.16 22.02
N LYS A 57 9.51 31.50 22.91
CA LYS A 57 8.16 30.91 22.93
C LYS A 57 7.39 31.17 21.64
N ALA A 58 7.55 32.35 21.03
CA ALA A 58 6.92 32.66 19.75
C ALA A 58 7.47 31.77 18.62
N ILE A 59 8.80 31.63 18.54
CA ILE A 59 9.46 30.75 17.56
C ILE A 59 9.06 29.29 17.77
N GLU A 60 9.04 28.82 19.01
CA GLU A 60 8.63 27.45 19.34
C GLU A 60 7.19 27.18 18.90
N LYS A 61 6.28 28.13 19.16
CA LYS A 61 4.88 28.02 18.74
C LYS A 61 4.75 27.94 17.22
N GLU A 62 5.45 28.81 16.49
CA GLU A 62 5.45 28.80 15.03
C GLU A 62 6.03 27.49 14.47
N TYR A 63 7.15 27.03 15.02
CA TYR A 63 7.76 25.77 14.65
C TYR A 63 6.81 24.59 14.85
N ARG A 64 6.20 24.48 16.04
CA ARG A 64 5.19 23.45 16.34
C ARG A 64 4.02 23.50 15.36
N GLN A 65 3.56 24.70 15.00
CA GLN A 65 2.48 24.86 14.02
C GLN A 65 2.90 24.38 12.62
N ARG A 66 4.11 24.73 12.15
CA ARG A 66 4.62 24.31 10.85
C ARG A 66 4.81 22.80 10.79
N VAL A 67 5.38 22.20 11.83
CA VAL A 67 5.54 20.75 11.97
C VAL A 67 4.18 20.05 11.97
N GLY A 68 3.20 20.57 12.73
CA GLY A 68 1.85 20.03 12.74
C GLY A 68 1.20 20.05 11.35
N LYS A 69 1.28 21.17 10.64
CA LYS A 69 0.76 21.29 9.26
C LYS A 69 1.46 20.33 8.30
N ALA A 70 2.78 20.24 8.37
CA ALA A 70 3.56 19.32 7.53
C ALA A 70 3.15 17.87 7.81
N HIS A 71 3.05 17.48 9.08
CA HIS A 71 2.63 16.13 9.48
C HIS A 71 1.25 15.78 8.94
N THR A 72 0.25 16.65 9.11
CA THR A 72 -1.09 16.43 8.54
C THR A 72 -1.06 16.34 7.02
N SER A 73 -0.27 17.20 6.35
CA SER A 73 -0.13 17.14 4.89
C SER A 73 0.50 15.82 4.42
N PHE A 74 1.53 15.34 5.11
CA PHE A 74 2.17 14.07 4.81
C PHE A 74 1.23 12.89 5.06
N GLN A 75 0.47 12.92 6.15
CA GLN A 75 -0.50 11.86 6.46
C GLN A 75 -1.57 11.77 5.37
N ASN A 76 -2.16 12.91 4.98
CA ASN A 76 -3.15 12.96 3.90
C ASN A 76 -2.58 12.44 2.57
N PHE A 77 -1.35 12.83 2.23
CA PHE A 77 -0.66 12.33 1.04
C PHE A 77 -0.45 10.81 1.11
N PHE A 78 0.03 10.31 2.25
CA PHE A 78 0.30 8.90 2.47
C PHE A 78 -0.97 8.06 2.35
N ASP A 79 -2.07 8.50 2.96
CA ASP A 79 -3.35 7.79 2.92
C ASP A 79 -3.94 7.79 1.50
N ALA A 80 -3.88 8.93 0.79
CA ALA A 80 -4.30 9.01 -0.61
C ALA A 80 -3.44 8.11 -1.52
N HIS A 81 -2.12 8.08 -1.30
CA HIS A 81 -1.21 7.23 -2.05
C HIS A 81 -1.49 5.75 -1.78
N LYS A 82 -1.68 5.36 -0.51
CA LYS A 82 -2.04 4.01 -0.09
C LYS A 82 -3.34 3.55 -0.76
N ALA A 83 -4.37 4.40 -0.78
CA ALA A 83 -5.64 4.09 -1.46
C ALA A 83 -5.44 3.84 -2.97
N LYS A 84 -4.67 4.70 -3.65
CA LYS A 84 -4.36 4.53 -5.09
C LYS A 84 -3.61 3.23 -5.38
N VAL A 85 -2.64 2.88 -4.54
CA VAL A 85 -1.88 1.63 -4.69
C VAL A 85 -2.79 0.41 -4.52
N LEU A 86 -3.67 0.42 -3.52
CA LEU A 86 -4.63 -0.66 -3.30
C LEU A 86 -5.61 -0.79 -4.47
N GLU A 87 -6.15 0.32 -4.97
CA GLU A 87 -7.06 0.32 -6.12
C GLU A 87 -6.37 -0.21 -7.39
N ALA A 88 -5.14 0.22 -7.66
CA ALA A 88 -4.37 -0.27 -8.79
C ALA A 88 -4.09 -1.77 -8.66
N GLN A 89 -3.66 -2.23 -7.49
CA GLN A 89 -3.42 -3.65 -7.21
C GLN A 89 -4.69 -4.47 -7.42
N GLU A 90 -5.83 -4.02 -6.90
CA GLU A 90 -7.10 -4.71 -7.07
C GLU A 90 -7.53 -4.74 -8.54
N ALA A 91 -7.37 -3.65 -9.28
CA ALA A 91 -7.66 -3.60 -10.71
C ALA A 91 -6.78 -4.60 -11.50
N HIS A 92 -5.50 -4.72 -11.14
CA HIS A 92 -4.61 -5.72 -11.72
C HIS A 92 -5.06 -7.15 -11.42
N PHE A 93 -5.40 -7.48 -10.16
CA PHE A 93 -5.93 -8.79 -9.80
C PHE A 93 -7.24 -9.11 -10.52
N ARG A 94 -8.17 -8.16 -10.61
CA ARG A 94 -9.42 -8.34 -11.36
C ARG A 94 -9.15 -8.63 -12.84
N ARG A 95 -8.18 -7.94 -13.46
CA ARG A 95 -7.77 -8.20 -14.86
C ARG A 95 -7.17 -9.60 -15.01
N LEU A 96 -6.26 -10.00 -14.12
CA LEU A 96 -5.63 -11.32 -14.13
C LEU A 96 -6.68 -12.43 -13.99
N ASN A 97 -7.60 -12.30 -13.04
CA ASN A 97 -8.66 -13.30 -12.82
C ASN A 97 -9.59 -13.42 -14.02
N ARG A 98 -9.95 -12.30 -14.66
CA ARG A 98 -10.73 -12.35 -15.91
C ARG A 98 -10.00 -13.10 -17.03
N ALA A 99 -8.70 -12.84 -17.20
CA ALA A 99 -7.88 -13.54 -18.18
C ALA A 99 -7.78 -15.05 -17.87
N LEU A 100 -7.59 -15.39 -16.60
CA LEU A 100 -7.54 -16.78 -16.13
C LEU A 100 -8.84 -17.52 -16.41
N HIS A 101 -9.99 -16.94 -16.06
CA HIS A 101 -11.29 -17.56 -16.33
C HIS A 101 -11.56 -17.71 -17.83
N LYS A 102 -11.19 -16.73 -18.64
CA LYS A 102 -11.30 -16.85 -20.11
C LYS A 102 -10.46 -18.03 -20.62
N ARG A 103 -9.22 -18.15 -20.16
CA ARG A 103 -8.34 -19.27 -20.52
C ARG A 103 -8.93 -20.61 -20.08
N GLN A 104 -9.43 -20.72 -18.86
CA GLN A 104 -10.05 -21.95 -18.35
C GLN A 104 -11.28 -22.36 -19.18
N ASN A 105 -12.13 -21.41 -19.58
CA ASN A 105 -13.27 -21.71 -20.44
C ASN A 105 -12.82 -22.22 -21.81
N THR A 106 -11.81 -21.58 -22.41
CA THR A 106 -11.23 -22.05 -23.67
C THR A 106 -10.61 -23.45 -23.53
N GLU A 107 -9.94 -23.73 -22.42
CA GLU A 107 -9.37 -25.07 -22.15
C GLU A 107 -10.47 -26.13 -22.04
N ILE A 108 -11.57 -25.83 -21.34
CA ILE A 108 -12.74 -26.73 -21.26
C ILE A 108 -13.31 -27.00 -22.66
N ASP A 109 -13.42 -25.99 -23.51
CA ASP A 109 -13.95 -26.15 -24.86
C ASP A 109 -13.01 -26.95 -25.76
N ILE A 110 -11.70 -26.72 -25.65
CA ILE A 110 -10.68 -27.56 -26.31
C ILE A 110 -10.83 -29.02 -25.89
N TRP A 111 -10.99 -29.28 -24.58
CA TRP A 111 -11.18 -30.65 -24.08
C TRP A 111 -12.44 -31.33 -24.65
N LYS A 112 -13.55 -30.60 -24.78
CA LYS A 112 -14.77 -31.13 -25.41
C LYS A 112 -14.53 -31.48 -26.87
N GLN A 113 -13.87 -30.61 -27.62
CA GLN A 113 -13.54 -30.84 -29.02
C GLN A 113 -12.60 -32.04 -29.18
N LEU A 114 -11.57 -32.15 -28.35
CA LEU A 114 -10.63 -33.28 -28.37
C LEU A 114 -11.33 -34.61 -28.12
N LYS A 115 -12.28 -34.64 -27.18
CA LYS A 115 -13.10 -35.83 -26.91
C LYS A 115 -13.99 -36.22 -28.10
N ALA A 116 -14.54 -35.25 -28.82
CA ALA A 116 -15.31 -35.49 -30.03
C ALA A 116 -14.43 -36.05 -31.17
N ILE A 117 -13.24 -35.48 -31.37
CA ILE A 117 -12.25 -35.97 -32.34
C ILE A 117 -11.87 -37.41 -32.02
N GLU A 118 -11.54 -37.72 -30.77
CA GLU A 118 -11.19 -39.09 -30.36
C GLU A 118 -12.34 -40.08 -30.59
N LYS A 119 -13.59 -39.67 -30.35
CA LYS A 119 -14.77 -40.49 -30.67
C LYS A 119 -14.87 -40.75 -32.18
N SER A 120 -14.69 -39.72 -33.00
CA SER A 120 -14.72 -39.85 -34.47
C SER A 120 -13.59 -40.76 -35.00
N ARG A 121 -12.37 -40.64 -34.44
CA ARG A 121 -11.22 -41.47 -34.78
C ARG A 121 -11.49 -42.95 -34.52
N ARG A 122 -12.07 -43.29 -33.36
CA ARG A 122 -12.45 -44.67 -33.04
C ARG A 122 -13.52 -45.22 -33.97
N ALA A 123 -14.54 -44.42 -34.30
CA ALA A 123 -15.57 -44.82 -35.24
C ALA A 123 -14.98 -45.11 -36.62
N LEU A 124 -14.06 -44.27 -37.10
CA LEU A 124 -13.35 -44.48 -38.36
C LEU A 124 -12.48 -45.75 -38.32
N ALA A 125 -11.74 -45.98 -37.23
CA ALA A 125 -10.93 -47.18 -37.07
C ALA A 125 -11.78 -48.47 -37.15
N ASN A 126 -12.94 -48.48 -36.49
CA ASN A 126 -13.87 -49.61 -36.56
C ASN A 126 -14.39 -49.82 -37.99
N LEU A 127 -14.75 -48.76 -38.70
CA LEU A 127 -15.20 -48.84 -40.09
C LEU A 127 -14.11 -49.43 -41.01
N VAL A 128 -12.85 -49.02 -40.82
CA VAL A 128 -11.73 -49.58 -41.59
C VAL A 128 -11.58 -51.08 -41.36
N VAL A 129 -11.71 -51.54 -40.11
CA VAL A 129 -11.68 -52.97 -39.78
C VAL A 129 -12.86 -53.70 -40.42
N GLU A 130 -14.08 -53.16 -40.35
CA GLU A 130 -15.27 -53.74 -40.99
C GLU A 130 -15.09 -53.88 -42.52
N VAL A 131 -14.61 -52.83 -43.18
CA VAL A 131 -14.35 -52.84 -44.63
C VAL A 131 -13.28 -53.88 -44.99
N TYR A 132 -12.22 -53.99 -44.19
CA TYR A 132 -11.15 -54.94 -44.45
C TYR A 132 -11.63 -56.39 -44.28
N ASN A 133 -12.37 -56.68 -43.21
CA ASN A 133 -12.96 -58.00 -42.98
C ASN A 133 -13.97 -58.37 -44.06
N ALA A 134 -14.89 -57.46 -44.42
CA ALA A 134 -15.84 -57.69 -45.49
C ALA A 134 -15.13 -58.00 -46.82
N ARG A 135 -14.05 -57.29 -47.15
CA ARG A 135 -13.25 -57.55 -48.36
C ARG A 135 -12.57 -58.92 -48.33
N LEU A 136 -12.02 -59.32 -47.18
CA LEU A 136 -11.42 -60.65 -47.00
C LEU A 136 -12.47 -61.75 -47.19
N GLU A 137 -13.64 -61.62 -46.57
CA GLU A 137 -14.78 -62.54 -46.73
C GLU A 137 -15.21 -62.63 -48.20
N THR A 138 -15.42 -61.48 -48.85
CA THR A 138 -15.78 -61.43 -50.29
C THR A 138 -14.74 -62.15 -51.16
N THR A 139 -13.45 -61.95 -50.87
CA THR A 139 -12.35 -62.58 -51.62
C THR A 139 -12.31 -64.09 -51.38
N ALA A 140 -12.54 -64.53 -50.14
CA ALA A 140 -12.63 -65.95 -49.79
C ALA A 140 -13.82 -66.64 -50.47
N GLU A 141 -14.98 -66.00 -50.51
CA GLU A 141 -16.17 -66.49 -51.22
C GLU A 141 -15.91 -66.66 -52.72
N ILE A 142 -15.29 -65.66 -53.37
CA ILE A 142 -14.92 -65.74 -54.79
C ILE A 142 -13.94 -66.90 -55.03
N SER A 143 -12.93 -67.05 -54.18
CA SER A 143 -11.94 -68.14 -54.29
C SER A 143 -12.57 -69.53 -54.19
N THR A 144 -13.56 -69.69 -53.32
CA THR A 144 -14.20 -70.99 -53.04
C THR A 144 -15.32 -71.34 -54.02
N THR A 145 -16.05 -70.35 -54.55
CA THR A 145 -17.24 -70.59 -55.39
C THR A 145 -17.07 -70.16 -56.85
N GLY A 146 -16.03 -69.39 -57.18
CA GLY A 146 -15.76 -68.87 -58.53
C GLY A 146 -16.77 -67.83 -59.02
N ARG A 147 -17.73 -67.39 -58.19
CA ARG A 147 -18.73 -66.38 -58.53
C ARG A 147 -18.53 -65.11 -57.72
N VAL A 148 -18.78 -63.96 -58.36
CA VAL A 148 -18.77 -62.65 -57.69
C VAL A 148 -20.08 -62.49 -56.90
N PRO A 149 -20.05 -62.12 -55.60
CA PRO A 149 -21.25 -61.96 -54.81
C PRO A 149 -22.12 -60.78 -55.30
N GLU A 150 -23.43 -61.04 -55.48
CA GLU A 150 -24.42 -60.11 -56.05
C GLU A 150 -24.90 -59.02 -55.08
N LYS A 151 -24.60 -59.15 -53.78
CA LYS A 151 -25.05 -58.19 -52.74
C LYS A 151 -23.85 -57.50 -52.11
N THR A 152 -23.88 -56.18 -52.06
CA THR A 152 -22.88 -55.36 -51.37
C THR A 152 -22.89 -55.67 -49.87
N PRO A 153 -21.72 -55.80 -49.22
CA PRO A 153 -21.64 -55.98 -47.77
C PRO A 153 -22.35 -54.84 -47.05
N LYS A 154 -23.29 -55.16 -46.16
CA LYS A 154 -23.99 -54.17 -45.34
C LYS A 154 -23.07 -53.70 -44.23
N LEU A 155 -22.27 -52.68 -44.51
CA LEU A 155 -21.49 -51.95 -43.51
C LEU A 155 -22.44 -51.28 -42.52
N ARG A 156 -22.12 -51.31 -41.22
CA ARG A 156 -22.87 -50.50 -40.26
C ARG A 156 -22.58 -49.03 -40.58
N ARG A 157 -23.64 -48.24 -40.83
CA ARG A 157 -23.46 -46.79 -40.90
C ARG A 157 -22.91 -46.32 -39.54
N PRO A 158 -21.86 -45.48 -39.52
CA PRO A 158 -21.48 -44.82 -38.28
C PRO A 158 -22.72 -44.09 -37.74
N GLU A 159 -23.07 -44.34 -36.47
CA GLU A 159 -24.25 -43.71 -35.85
C GLU A 159 -24.21 -42.20 -36.11
N GLU A 160 -25.28 -41.69 -36.73
CA GLU A 160 -25.47 -40.32 -37.24
C GLU A 160 -25.51 -39.23 -36.16
N LYS A 161 -25.02 -39.52 -34.94
CA LYS A 161 -24.90 -38.58 -33.82
C LYS A 161 -23.45 -38.09 -33.66
N LEU A 162 -22.78 -37.81 -34.77
CA LEU A 162 -21.59 -36.96 -34.79
C LEU A 162 -22.09 -35.53 -34.99
N PRO A 163 -21.86 -34.60 -34.05
CA PRO A 163 -22.25 -33.22 -34.24
C PRO A 163 -21.50 -32.68 -35.46
N THR A 164 -22.24 -32.38 -36.52
CA THR A 164 -21.77 -31.99 -37.85
C THR A 164 -21.30 -30.53 -37.92
N ASP A 165 -21.16 -29.86 -36.78
CA ASP A 165 -21.06 -28.39 -36.74
C ASP A 165 -19.63 -27.84 -36.67
N ILE A 166 -18.60 -28.68 -36.79
CA ILE A 166 -17.22 -28.20 -36.88
C ILE A 166 -16.62 -28.70 -38.19
N PRO A 167 -16.56 -27.85 -39.23
CA PRO A 167 -15.78 -28.14 -40.42
C PRO A 167 -14.38 -28.55 -39.99
N LEU A 168 -13.91 -29.70 -40.48
CA LEU A 168 -12.59 -30.25 -40.17
C LEU A 168 -11.47 -29.23 -40.47
N ASP A 169 -11.70 -28.40 -41.49
CA ASP A 169 -11.01 -27.15 -41.80
C ASP A 169 -10.78 -26.28 -40.57
N ILE A 170 -11.85 -25.88 -39.88
CA ILE A 170 -11.82 -24.94 -38.76
C ILE A 170 -11.11 -25.56 -37.56
N ALA A 171 -11.31 -26.87 -37.32
CA ALA A 171 -10.62 -27.58 -36.25
C ALA A 171 -9.10 -27.62 -36.46
N ILE A 172 -8.64 -27.87 -37.69
CA ILE A 172 -7.22 -27.90 -38.06
C ILE A 172 -6.64 -26.48 -38.03
N HIS A 173 -7.35 -25.48 -38.53
CA HIS A 173 -6.91 -24.08 -38.50
C HIS A 173 -6.81 -23.54 -37.08
N THR A 174 -7.76 -23.88 -36.20
CA THR A 174 -7.74 -23.48 -34.77
C THR A 174 -6.58 -24.17 -34.04
N LEU A 175 -6.31 -25.45 -34.31
CA LEU A 175 -5.15 -26.17 -33.75
C LEU A 175 -3.81 -25.56 -34.21
N LEU A 176 -3.68 -25.24 -35.50
CA LEU A 176 -2.48 -24.60 -36.05
C LEU A 176 -2.28 -23.19 -35.47
N TYR A 177 -3.34 -22.40 -35.30
CA TYR A 177 -3.27 -21.07 -34.71
C TYR A 177 -2.89 -21.11 -33.22
N LEU A 178 -3.39 -22.09 -32.47
CA LEU A 178 -3.03 -22.28 -31.05
C LEU A 178 -1.61 -22.80 -30.86
N LEU A 179 -1.09 -23.61 -31.79
CA LEU A 179 0.29 -24.12 -31.75
C LEU A 179 1.33 -23.08 -32.18
N THR A 180 0.96 -22.16 -33.09
CA THR A 180 1.88 -21.13 -33.62
C THR A 180 1.77 -19.77 -32.92
N GLY A 181 0.63 -19.48 -32.28
CA GLY A 181 0.38 -18.22 -31.57
C GLY A 181 1.10 -18.04 -30.23
N HIS A 182 1.87 -19.03 -29.77
CA HIS A 182 2.61 -18.96 -28.50
C HIS A 182 4.14 -18.81 -28.66
N PHE A 183 4.65 -18.62 -29.89
CA PHE A 183 6.09 -18.42 -30.11
C PHE A 183 6.54 -16.97 -30.25
N TRP A 184 5.63 -15.99 -30.24
CA TRP A 184 5.97 -14.57 -30.28
C TRP A 184 4.97 -13.77 -29.45
N VAL A 185 5.31 -13.53 -28.17
CA VAL A 185 5.21 -12.29 -27.35
C VAL A 185 5.72 -12.63 -25.95
#